data_AF-A0A3B6N311-F1
#
_entry.id   AF-A0A3B6N311-F1
#
_cell.length_a   1.000
_cell.length_b   1.000
_cell.length_c   1.000
_cell.angle_alpha   90.00
_cell.angle_beta   90.00
_cell.angle_gamma   90.00
#
_symmetry.space_group_name_H-M   'P 1'
#
loop_
_entity.id
_entity.type
_entity.pdbx_description
1 polymer ?
#
loop_
_entity_poly.entity_id
_entity_poly.type
_entity_poly.pdbx_seq_one_letter_code
_entity_poly.pdbx_strand_id
1 'polypeptide(L)'
;MSMVISSGLPAPCSLLMATLMLLIVQAQSFTRHYNFNVQMANVTRLCATKSIVTVNGEYPGPALVAREGDRVVVRVTNHVAHNMTLHWHGVRQLRNGWADGTAYVTQCPIQTGQSYVYNFTVTGQRGTLWWHAHISWLRATVHGAIVVLPKHGVPYPFAAPHMEVPVILGEWWRADTEAVITRALHTGGPSDVSDAYTINGLPGPLYNDCCAKDTFKLKVEPGKTYMLRLINAALNNELFFSIANHTLTVVEVDAVYVKPFTVKTLIILPGQTTNVLLTAKPLYPKANFYMSAALYLGYQNPGTPIRPGYINNSTGAAILVYQKPSSPSTPSSFDKDLPLLKPALPRFNDTSYVANFTSKLRSLATPQHPAVVPRSIDKQFFFTVGTGTFPCPINTTCQGPINRTRFAASVNNVSFVLPSTALLDRVALLHPG
;
A
#
# COMPACT_ATOMS: atom_id res chain seq x y z
N MET A 1 23.15 2.14 -76.80
CA MET A 1 23.28 0.98 -75.89
C MET A 1 23.40 1.55 -74.49
N SER A 2 22.33 1.94 -73.80
CA SER A 2 21.15 1.19 -73.33
C SER A 2 21.49 -0.01 -72.45
N MET A 3 20.86 -0.01 -71.27
CA MET A 3 20.52 -1.14 -70.37
C MET A 3 21.53 -1.50 -69.26
N VAL A 4 21.14 -1.78 -68.01
CA VAL A 4 19.85 -1.72 -67.26
C VAL A 4 20.23 -1.52 -65.79
N ILE A 5 19.58 -0.60 -65.08
CA ILE A 5 19.60 -0.56 -63.61
C ILE A 5 18.51 -1.53 -63.13
N SER A 6 18.93 -2.67 -62.58
CA SER A 6 18.02 -3.67 -62.00
C SER A 6 17.61 -3.23 -60.59
N SER A 7 16.44 -2.60 -60.49
CA SER A 7 15.74 -2.39 -59.22
C SER A 7 15.07 -3.71 -58.78
N GLY A 8 15.84 -4.54 -58.08
CA GLY A 8 15.28 -5.72 -57.39
C GLY A 8 14.40 -5.28 -56.23
N LEU A 9 13.08 -5.27 -56.43
CA LEU A 9 12.12 -5.22 -55.33
C LEU A 9 12.37 -6.44 -54.40
N PRO A 10 12.54 -6.25 -53.09
CA PRO A 10 12.71 -7.37 -52.17
C PRO A 10 11.49 -8.29 -52.26
N ALA A 11 11.74 -9.60 -52.38
CA ALA A 11 10.72 -10.61 -52.53
C ALA A 11 9.65 -10.47 -51.43
N PRO A 12 8.35 -10.66 -51.74
CA PRO A 12 7.26 -10.47 -50.78
C PRO A 12 7.41 -11.34 -49.53
N CYS A 13 8.11 -12.47 -49.63
CA CYS A 13 8.40 -13.37 -48.50
C CYS A 13 9.39 -12.77 -47.47
N SER A 14 10.32 -11.93 -47.92
CA SER A 14 11.31 -11.26 -47.06
C SER A 14 10.69 -10.09 -46.27
N LEU A 15 9.75 -9.36 -46.89
CA LEU A 15 8.93 -8.38 -46.17
C LEU A 15 7.99 -9.05 -45.17
N LEU A 16 7.37 -10.19 -45.53
CA LEU A 16 6.46 -10.93 -44.65
C LEU A 16 7.16 -11.45 -43.39
N MET A 17 8.36 -12.01 -43.54
CA MET A 17 9.18 -12.50 -42.40
C MET A 17 9.71 -11.35 -41.53
N ALA A 18 10.07 -10.21 -42.12
CA ALA A 18 10.45 -9.01 -41.37
C ALA A 18 9.26 -8.42 -40.60
N THR A 19 8.05 -8.41 -41.17
CA THR A 19 6.82 -8.02 -40.46
C THR A 19 6.41 -9.03 -39.40
N LEU A 20 6.61 -10.34 -39.63
CA LEU A 20 6.31 -11.39 -38.66
C LEU A 20 7.30 -11.35 -37.48
N MET A 21 8.59 -11.11 -37.73
CA MET A 21 9.59 -10.85 -36.70
C MET A 21 9.31 -9.54 -35.95
N LEU A 22 8.88 -8.46 -36.63
CA LEU A 22 8.45 -7.22 -35.95
C LEU A 22 7.18 -7.43 -35.10
N LEU A 23 6.26 -8.30 -35.52
CA LEU A 23 5.07 -8.68 -34.76
C LEU A 23 5.41 -9.58 -33.56
N ILE A 24 6.42 -10.46 -33.67
CA ILE A 24 6.91 -11.28 -32.56
C ILE A 24 7.67 -10.44 -31.52
N VAL A 25 8.22 -9.29 -31.91
CA VAL A 25 8.85 -8.32 -30.98
C VAL A 25 7.81 -7.41 -30.29
N GLN A 26 6.53 -7.45 -30.68
CA GLN A 26 5.47 -6.74 -29.96
C GLN A 26 5.06 -7.50 -28.69
N ALA A 27 5.66 -7.07 -27.57
CA ALA A 27 5.20 -7.27 -26.20
C ALA A 27 5.01 -8.73 -25.76
N GLN A 28 6.06 -9.31 -25.17
CA GLN A 28 5.90 -10.42 -24.23
C GLN A 28 5.11 -9.94 -22.99
N SER A 29 3.78 -9.91 -23.11
CA SER A 29 2.88 -9.81 -21.97
C SER A 29 2.75 -11.20 -21.37
N PHE A 30 3.29 -11.40 -20.17
CA PHE A 30 3.13 -12.67 -19.48
C PHE A 30 1.80 -12.68 -18.72
N THR A 31 1.10 -13.80 -18.72
CA THR A 31 0.00 -14.00 -17.77
C THR A 31 0.57 -14.48 -16.44
N ARG A 32 0.33 -13.71 -15.37
CA ARG A 32 0.63 -14.08 -13.99
C ARG A 32 -0.62 -14.67 -13.34
N HIS A 33 -0.50 -15.87 -12.78
CA HIS A 33 -1.59 -16.54 -12.09
C HIS A 33 -1.32 -16.58 -10.59
N TYR A 34 -2.34 -16.22 -9.80
CA TYR A 34 -2.32 -16.28 -8.34
C TYR A 34 -3.58 -16.98 -7.83
N ASN A 35 -3.41 -17.77 -6.77
CA ASN A 35 -4.52 -18.35 -6.00
C ASN A 35 -4.47 -17.78 -4.59
N PHE A 36 -5.50 -17.04 -4.22
CA PHE A 36 -5.65 -16.39 -2.93
C PHE A 36 -6.77 -17.11 -2.17
N ASN A 37 -6.38 -17.96 -1.23
CA ASN A 37 -7.30 -18.62 -0.31
C ASN A 37 -7.49 -17.74 0.92
N VAL A 38 -8.66 -17.16 1.06
CA VAL A 38 -9.01 -16.36 2.22
C VAL A 38 -9.42 -17.31 3.33
N GLN A 39 -8.65 -17.33 4.42
CA GLN A 39 -8.78 -18.32 5.48
C GLN A 39 -8.41 -17.74 6.84
N MET A 40 -8.85 -18.41 7.91
CA MET A 40 -8.45 -18.07 9.27
C MET A 40 -7.02 -18.54 9.53
N ALA A 41 -6.23 -17.72 10.24
CA ALA A 41 -4.91 -18.10 10.74
C ALA A 41 -4.69 -17.52 12.13
N ASN A 42 -4.02 -18.29 13.00
CA ASN A 42 -3.66 -17.83 14.33
C ASN A 42 -2.39 -16.99 14.27
N VAL A 43 -2.48 -15.75 14.75
CA VAL A 43 -1.35 -14.82 14.79
C VAL A 43 -1.16 -14.28 16.19
N THR A 44 0.08 -14.36 16.68
CA THR A 44 0.49 -13.86 17.99
C THR A 44 1.14 -12.50 17.86
N ARG A 45 0.61 -11.48 18.52
CA ARG A 45 1.25 -10.17 18.68
C ARG A 45 0.93 -9.62 20.07
N LEU A 46 1.82 -8.79 20.60
CA LEU A 46 1.66 -8.20 21.92
C LEU A 46 1.38 -9.24 23.04
N CYS A 47 1.92 -10.45 22.88
CA CYS A 47 1.81 -11.61 23.77
C CYS A 47 0.41 -12.26 23.80
N ALA A 48 -0.46 -11.93 22.85
CA ALA A 48 -1.77 -12.54 22.71
C ALA A 48 -1.92 -13.14 21.32
N THR A 49 -2.45 -14.36 21.25
CA THR A 49 -2.82 -15.03 20.00
C THR A 49 -4.29 -14.78 19.72
N LYS A 50 -4.61 -14.36 18.51
CA LYS A 50 -5.99 -14.34 18.01
C LYS A 50 -6.05 -14.94 16.61
N SER A 51 -7.20 -15.48 16.24
CA SER A 51 -7.46 -15.91 14.88
C SER A 51 -7.86 -14.71 14.03
N ILE A 52 -7.24 -14.53 12.88
CA ILE A 52 -7.51 -13.43 11.94
C ILE A 52 -7.77 -13.98 10.54
N VAL A 53 -8.48 -13.20 9.73
CA VAL A 53 -8.62 -13.48 8.30
C VAL A 53 -7.32 -13.14 7.59
N THR A 54 -6.82 -14.05 6.76
CA THR A 54 -5.56 -13.90 6.00
C THR A 54 -5.76 -14.39 4.58
N VAL A 55 -4.77 -14.12 3.71
CA VAL A 55 -4.64 -14.80 2.42
C VAL A 55 -3.54 -15.83 2.55
N ASN A 56 -3.85 -17.08 2.22
CA ASN A 56 -2.92 -18.23 2.25
C ASN A 56 -2.26 -18.47 3.63
N GLY A 57 -2.87 -18.00 4.72
CA GLY A 57 -2.32 -18.12 6.07
C GLY A 57 -1.23 -17.09 6.40
N GLU A 58 -0.99 -16.11 5.53
CA GLU A 58 0.07 -15.11 5.67
C GLU A 58 -0.46 -13.75 6.16
N TYR A 59 0.28 -13.13 7.08
CA TYR A 59 0.02 -11.76 7.56
C TYR A 59 1.35 -10.98 7.74
N PRO A 60 1.58 -9.89 6.96
CA PRO A 60 0.82 -9.48 5.77
C PRO A 60 0.75 -10.59 4.72
N GLY A 61 -0.21 -10.52 3.81
CA GLY A 61 -0.39 -11.52 2.75
C GLY A 61 0.71 -11.47 1.68
N PRO A 62 0.70 -12.46 0.76
CA PRO A 62 1.74 -12.61 -0.24
C PRO A 62 1.83 -11.42 -1.19
N ALA A 63 3.06 -11.09 -1.61
CA ALA A 63 3.29 -10.08 -2.62
C ALA A 63 2.85 -10.57 -4.00
N LEU A 64 2.09 -9.74 -4.71
CA LEU A 64 1.79 -9.91 -6.13
C LEU A 64 2.89 -9.22 -6.94
N VAL A 65 3.54 -9.94 -7.86
CA VAL A 65 4.65 -9.42 -8.66
C VAL A 65 4.30 -9.53 -10.15
N ALA A 66 4.23 -8.40 -10.82
CA ALA A 66 3.96 -8.31 -12.25
C ALA A 66 4.94 -7.34 -12.91
N ARG A 67 5.07 -7.39 -14.23
CA ARG A 67 5.69 -6.32 -15.02
C ARG A 67 4.61 -5.42 -15.62
N GLU A 68 4.97 -4.18 -15.93
CA GLU A 68 4.11 -3.34 -16.77
C GLU A 68 3.77 -4.08 -18.08
N GLY A 69 2.48 -4.17 -18.38
CA GLY A 69 1.94 -4.89 -19.54
C GLY A 69 1.57 -6.34 -19.25
N ASP A 70 1.95 -6.93 -18.11
CA ASP A 70 1.53 -8.29 -17.76
C ASP A 70 0.00 -8.33 -17.54
N ARG A 71 -0.60 -9.44 -17.94
CA ARG A 71 -1.96 -9.81 -17.56
C ARG A 71 -1.90 -10.53 -16.22
N VAL A 72 -2.74 -10.15 -15.28
CA VAL A 72 -2.79 -10.72 -13.93
C VAL A 72 -4.15 -11.36 -13.72
N VAL A 73 -4.13 -12.64 -13.35
CA VAL A 73 -5.33 -13.43 -13.06
C VAL A 73 -5.23 -13.94 -11.62
N VAL A 74 -6.10 -13.46 -10.75
CA VAL A 74 -6.14 -13.86 -9.35
C VAL A 74 -7.47 -14.54 -9.06
N ARG A 75 -7.42 -15.83 -8.75
CA ARG A 75 -8.57 -16.57 -8.21
C ARG A 75 -8.59 -16.38 -6.70
N VAL A 76 -9.64 -15.73 -6.21
CA VAL A 76 -9.89 -15.57 -4.78
C VAL A 76 -10.96 -16.57 -4.37
N THR A 77 -10.68 -17.40 -3.37
CA THR A 77 -11.64 -18.35 -2.79
C THR A 77 -11.87 -17.98 -1.33
N ASN A 78 -13.11 -17.77 -0.95
CA ASN A 78 -13.48 -17.37 0.41
C ASN A 78 -13.81 -18.59 1.27
N HIS A 79 -12.93 -18.95 2.21
CA HIS A 79 -13.16 -20.04 3.16
C HIS A 79 -13.62 -19.57 4.54
N VAL A 80 -13.78 -18.26 4.75
CA VAL A 80 -14.21 -17.70 6.04
C VAL A 80 -15.69 -17.32 6.03
N ALA A 81 -16.29 -17.20 7.22
CA ALA A 81 -17.70 -16.84 7.37
C ALA A 81 -18.03 -15.41 6.95
N HIS A 82 -17.04 -14.51 6.95
CA HIS A 82 -17.22 -13.13 6.50
C HIS A 82 -17.33 -13.06 4.98
N ASN A 83 -18.25 -12.25 4.48
CA ASN A 83 -18.28 -11.82 3.09
C ASN A 83 -16.96 -11.15 2.72
N MET A 84 -16.48 -11.37 1.48
CA MET A 84 -15.16 -10.91 1.07
C MET A 84 -15.17 -10.24 -0.31
N THR A 85 -14.38 -9.19 -0.48
CA THR A 85 -13.93 -8.71 -1.80
C THR A 85 -12.49 -8.26 -1.67
N LEU A 86 -11.70 -8.39 -2.74
CA LEU A 86 -10.34 -7.85 -2.78
C LEU A 86 -10.23 -6.76 -3.84
N HIS A 87 -9.51 -5.70 -3.52
CA HIS A 87 -9.21 -4.58 -4.39
C HIS A 87 -7.71 -4.47 -4.68
N TRP A 88 -7.39 -4.06 -5.90
CA TRP A 88 -6.04 -3.90 -6.42
C TRP A 88 -5.68 -2.41 -6.40
N HIS A 89 -5.38 -1.89 -5.21
CA HIS A 89 -5.23 -0.46 -4.96
C HIS A 89 -4.29 0.22 -5.95
N GLY A 90 -4.81 1.26 -6.60
CA GLY A 90 -4.10 2.05 -7.58
C GLY A 90 -3.99 1.43 -8.98
N VAL A 91 -4.34 0.15 -9.18
CA VAL A 91 -4.43 -0.42 -10.54
C VAL A 91 -5.56 0.27 -11.29
N ARG A 92 -5.27 0.84 -12.46
CA ARG A 92 -6.20 1.73 -13.18
C ARG A 92 -7.52 1.10 -13.65
N GLN A 93 -7.58 -0.24 -13.75
CA GLN A 93 -8.74 -0.99 -14.26
C GLN A 93 -9.38 -0.38 -15.51
N LEU A 94 -8.57 -0.03 -16.50
CA LEU A 94 -9.03 0.63 -17.73
C LEU A 94 -10.09 -0.22 -18.43
N ARG A 95 -11.33 0.28 -18.47
CA ARG A 95 -12.52 -0.40 -19.01
C ARG A 95 -12.82 -1.76 -18.34
N ASN A 96 -12.38 -1.96 -17.11
CA ASN A 96 -12.43 -3.24 -16.42
C ASN A 96 -12.89 -3.09 -14.96
N GLY A 97 -13.92 -2.27 -14.72
CA GLY A 97 -14.46 -2.04 -13.37
C GLY A 97 -14.90 -3.32 -12.66
N TRP A 98 -15.24 -4.37 -13.38
CA TRP A 98 -15.60 -5.69 -12.81
C TRP A 98 -14.49 -6.32 -11.97
N ALA A 99 -13.22 -6.10 -12.34
CA ALA A 99 -12.08 -6.63 -11.59
C ALA A 99 -11.59 -5.69 -10.49
N ASP A 100 -12.29 -4.58 -10.23
CA ASP A 100 -11.85 -3.57 -9.26
C ASP A 100 -12.03 -4.02 -7.80
N GLY A 101 -13.18 -4.60 -7.45
CA GLY A 101 -13.38 -5.27 -6.17
C GLY A 101 -13.95 -4.47 -5.01
N THR A 102 -14.38 -3.23 -5.20
CA THR A 102 -15.14 -2.48 -4.18
C THR A 102 -16.54 -3.07 -3.96
N ALA A 103 -16.78 -3.61 -2.75
CA ALA A 103 -18.07 -4.20 -2.38
C ALA A 103 -19.24 -3.22 -2.55
N TYR A 104 -20.32 -3.67 -3.17
CA TYR A 104 -21.55 -2.93 -3.50
C TYR A 104 -21.37 -1.72 -4.42
N VAL A 105 -20.16 -1.47 -4.93
CA VAL A 105 -19.92 -0.50 -6.01
C VAL A 105 -19.69 -1.24 -7.32
N THR A 106 -18.64 -2.07 -7.38
CA THR A 106 -18.27 -2.80 -8.61
C THR A 106 -18.66 -4.27 -8.59
N GLN A 107 -18.90 -4.85 -7.41
CA GLN A 107 -19.40 -6.22 -7.29
C GLN A 107 -20.15 -6.46 -5.98
N CYS A 108 -21.02 -7.48 -5.98
CA CYS A 108 -21.48 -8.09 -4.73
C CYS A 108 -20.35 -8.91 -4.07
N PRO A 109 -20.37 -9.10 -2.73
CA PRO A 109 -19.32 -9.84 -2.05
C PRO A 109 -19.24 -11.32 -2.42
N ILE A 110 -18.03 -11.87 -2.42
CA ILE A 110 -17.73 -13.30 -2.50
C ILE A 110 -18.18 -13.94 -1.18
N GLN A 111 -19.22 -14.76 -1.25
CA GLN A 111 -19.76 -15.46 -0.09
C GLN A 111 -18.86 -16.64 0.33
N THR A 112 -19.07 -17.14 1.54
CA THR A 112 -18.40 -18.34 2.07
C THR A 112 -18.51 -19.52 1.11
N GLY A 113 -17.40 -20.20 0.85
CA GLY A 113 -17.29 -21.33 -0.07
C GLY A 113 -17.27 -20.95 -1.55
N GLN A 114 -17.44 -19.67 -1.90
CA GLN A 114 -17.45 -19.20 -3.29
C GLN A 114 -16.08 -18.67 -3.72
N SER A 115 -15.91 -18.55 -5.04
CA SER A 115 -14.71 -17.97 -5.65
C SER A 115 -15.06 -16.89 -6.66
N TYR A 116 -14.14 -15.94 -6.84
CA TYR A 116 -14.18 -14.96 -7.91
C TYR A 116 -12.81 -14.86 -8.58
N VAL A 117 -12.79 -14.63 -9.89
CA VAL A 117 -11.53 -14.49 -10.66
C VAL A 117 -11.39 -13.04 -11.11
N TYR A 118 -10.46 -12.33 -10.50
CA TYR A 118 -10.05 -11.01 -10.94
C TYR A 118 -9.08 -11.17 -12.12
N ASN A 119 -9.36 -10.52 -13.23
CA ASN A 119 -8.54 -10.60 -14.45
C ASN A 119 -8.34 -9.18 -15.00
N PHE A 120 -7.12 -8.68 -14.98
CA PHE A 120 -6.78 -7.32 -15.41
C PHE A 120 -5.38 -7.25 -16.01
N THR A 121 -5.09 -6.16 -16.72
CA THR A 121 -3.77 -5.89 -17.30
C THR A 121 -3.18 -4.64 -16.69
N VAL A 122 -1.93 -4.72 -16.22
CA VAL A 122 -1.25 -3.59 -15.59
C VAL A 122 -0.74 -2.64 -16.67
N THR A 123 -1.45 -1.53 -16.89
CA THR A 123 -1.21 -0.67 -18.06
C THR A 123 -0.65 0.70 -17.68
N GLY A 124 0.58 0.97 -18.13
CA GLY A 124 1.21 2.28 -17.95
C GLY A 124 1.49 2.63 -16.49
N GLN A 125 1.72 1.61 -15.66
CA GLN A 125 2.07 1.73 -14.25
C GLN A 125 3.32 0.90 -13.99
N ARG A 126 4.20 1.39 -13.13
CA ARG A 126 5.42 0.71 -12.70
C ARG A 126 5.80 1.25 -11.33
N GLY A 127 6.18 0.37 -10.43
CA GLY A 127 6.47 0.75 -9.07
C GLY A 127 5.82 -0.13 -8.01
N THR A 128 5.37 0.48 -6.93
CA THR A 128 4.71 -0.19 -5.81
C THR A 128 3.25 0.23 -5.75
N LEU A 129 2.39 -0.76 -5.62
CA LEU A 129 0.99 -0.65 -5.29
C LEU A 129 0.71 -1.65 -4.16
N TRP A 130 -0.55 -1.90 -3.83
CA TRP A 130 -0.91 -2.92 -2.85
C TRP A 130 -2.30 -3.46 -3.12
N TRP A 131 -2.60 -4.63 -2.59
CA TRP A 131 -3.94 -5.22 -2.63
C TRP A 131 -4.47 -5.32 -1.21
N HIS A 132 -5.80 -5.23 -1.06
CA HIS A 132 -6.44 -5.35 0.25
C HIS A 132 -7.90 -5.76 0.16
N ALA A 133 -8.47 -6.28 1.25
CA ALA A 133 -9.91 -6.47 1.33
C ALA A 133 -10.64 -5.12 1.17
N HIS A 134 -11.74 -5.10 0.42
CA HIS A 134 -12.50 -3.87 0.20
C HIS A 134 -13.95 -3.99 0.67
N ILE A 135 -14.09 -4.56 1.87
CA ILE A 135 -15.33 -4.71 2.61
C ILE A 135 -15.02 -4.64 4.11
N SER A 136 -15.83 -3.90 4.86
CA SER A 136 -15.68 -3.71 6.31
C SER A 136 -14.24 -3.27 6.71
N TRP A 137 -13.73 -3.72 7.86
CA TRP A 137 -12.38 -3.45 8.35
C TRP A 137 -11.42 -4.63 8.12
N LEU A 138 -11.80 -5.60 7.28
CA LEU A 138 -11.00 -6.80 6.99
C LEU A 138 -9.60 -6.47 6.43
N ARG A 139 -9.42 -5.32 5.77
CA ARG A 139 -8.09 -4.89 5.30
C ARG A 139 -7.07 -4.66 6.42
N ALA A 140 -7.49 -4.59 7.68
CA ALA A 140 -6.56 -4.59 8.83
C ALA A 140 -5.60 -5.79 8.79
N THR A 141 -6.05 -6.92 8.24
CA THR A 141 -5.30 -8.19 8.22
C THR A 141 -5.22 -8.81 6.82
N VAL A 142 -6.16 -8.50 5.94
CA VAL A 142 -6.22 -8.98 4.55
C VAL A 142 -5.65 -7.91 3.62
N HIS A 143 -4.33 -7.87 3.50
CA HIS A 143 -3.62 -6.97 2.59
C HIS A 143 -2.23 -7.51 2.23
N GLY A 144 -1.66 -7.04 1.12
CA GLY A 144 -0.29 -7.38 0.71
C GLY A 144 0.23 -6.45 -0.38
N ALA A 145 1.53 -6.54 -0.68
CA ALA A 145 2.15 -5.67 -1.67
C ALA A 145 1.80 -6.06 -3.11
N ILE A 146 1.77 -5.07 -4.00
CA ILE A 146 1.84 -5.27 -5.45
C ILE A 146 3.14 -4.62 -5.94
N VAL A 147 4.03 -5.42 -6.53
CA VAL A 147 5.26 -4.94 -7.15
C VAL A 147 5.08 -4.99 -8.66
N VAL A 148 5.09 -3.81 -9.28
CA VAL A 148 5.04 -3.65 -10.74
C VAL A 148 6.43 -3.29 -11.24
N LEU A 149 7.16 -4.28 -11.73
CA LEU A 149 8.48 -4.09 -12.31
C LEU A 149 8.38 -3.35 -13.67
N PRO A 150 9.44 -2.63 -14.09
CA PRO A 150 9.53 -2.13 -15.45
C PRO A 150 9.32 -3.23 -16.50
N LYS A 151 8.92 -2.82 -17.71
CA LYS A 151 8.88 -3.72 -18.88
C LYS A 151 10.22 -4.42 -19.06
N HIS A 152 10.20 -5.61 -19.67
CA HIS A 152 11.43 -6.35 -19.96
C HIS A 152 12.39 -5.48 -20.80
N GLY A 153 13.66 -5.42 -20.40
CA GLY A 153 14.68 -4.58 -21.06
C GLY A 153 14.60 -3.08 -20.77
N VAL A 154 13.61 -2.60 -19.99
CA VAL A 154 13.52 -1.18 -19.60
C VAL A 154 14.10 -1.01 -18.19
N PRO A 155 15.15 -0.20 -18.00
CA PRO A 155 15.73 0.04 -16.68
C PRO A 155 14.88 1.02 -15.85
N TYR A 156 15.21 1.11 -14.56
CA TYR A 156 14.78 2.23 -13.72
C TYR A 156 15.40 3.55 -14.22
N PRO A 157 14.77 4.72 -13.96
CA PRO A 157 15.35 6.03 -14.28
C PRO A 157 16.47 6.45 -13.29
N PHE A 158 16.92 5.53 -12.45
CA PHE A 158 17.98 5.66 -11.47
C PHE A 158 18.78 4.35 -11.44
N ALA A 159 19.95 4.36 -10.79
CA ALA A 159 20.78 3.16 -10.66
C ALA A 159 19.99 2.02 -10.00
N ALA A 160 20.05 0.82 -10.60
CA ALA A 160 19.34 -0.34 -10.08
C ALA A 160 19.77 -0.61 -8.63
N PRO A 161 18.81 -0.77 -7.69
CA PRO A 161 19.13 -1.08 -6.31
C PRO A 161 19.73 -2.50 -6.22
N HIS A 162 20.57 -2.71 -5.22
CA HIS A 162 21.12 -4.03 -4.90
C HIS A 162 20.02 -5.02 -4.50
N MET A 163 19.05 -4.58 -3.71
CA MET A 163 17.85 -5.34 -3.35
C MET A 163 16.64 -4.44 -3.18
N GLU A 164 15.45 -5.01 -3.33
CA GLU A 164 14.18 -4.34 -3.14
C GLU A 164 13.39 -5.03 -2.02
N VAL A 165 12.81 -4.25 -1.10
CA VAL A 165 12.18 -4.79 0.10
C VAL A 165 10.84 -4.11 0.35
N PRO A 166 9.71 -4.85 0.33
CA PRO A 166 8.44 -4.34 0.82
C PRO A 166 8.50 -3.97 2.30
N VAL A 167 7.99 -2.79 2.63
CA VAL A 167 7.89 -2.29 4.01
C VAL A 167 6.45 -1.80 4.23
N ILE A 168 5.61 -2.69 4.75
CA ILE A 168 4.18 -2.46 4.97
C ILE A 168 3.99 -1.91 6.38
N LEU A 169 3.59 -0.66 6.47
CA LEU A 169 3.16 -0.03 7.72
C LEU A 169 1.69 -0.39 7.96
N GLY A 170 1.36 -0.78 9.18
CA GLY A 170 -0.01 -1.20 9.51
C GLY A 170 -0.35 -0.98 10.97
N GLU A 171 -1.52 -1.46 11.35
CA GLU A 171 -2.07 -1.35 12.70
C GLU A 171 -2.51 -2.72 13.21
N TRP A 172 -2.43 -2.91 14.53
CA TRP A 172 -2.84 -4.13 15.20
C TRP A 172 -3.75 -3.82 16.38
N TRP A 173 -4.87 -4.55 16.46
CA TRP A 173 -5.77 -4.60 17.61
C TRP A 173 -5.63 -5.96 18.29
N ARG A 174 -5.70 -6.00 19.62
CA ARG A 174 -5.91 -7.23 20.39
C ARG A 174 -7.33 -7.75 20.18
N ALA A 175 -8.31 -6.85 20.11
CA ALA A 175 -9.69 -7.18 19.79
C ALA A 175 -9.83 -7.64 18.33
N ASP A 176 -10.89 -8.40 18.05
CA ASP A 176 -11.30 -8.67 16.67
C ASP A 176 -11.73 -7.35 16.01
N THR A 177 -11.13 -7.03 14.86
CA THR A 177 -11.36 -5.78 14.16
C THR A 177 -12.78 -5.68 13.61
N GLU A 178 -13.42 -6.81 13.26
CA GLU A 178 -14.83 -6.82 12.85
C GLU A 178 -15.77 -6.53 14.04
N ALA A 179 -15.41 -6.97 15.25
CA ALA A 179 -16.12 -6.60 16.47
C ALA A 179 -15.95 -5.11 16.83
N VAL A 180 -14.75 -4.55 16.60
CA VAL A 180 -14.46 -3.12 16.80
C VAL A 180 -15.36 -2.25 15.90
N ILE A 181 -15.39 -2.52 14.59
CA ILE A 181 -16.22 -1.74 13.66
C ILE A 181 -17.72 -1.99 13.90
N THR A 182 -18.13 -3.22 14.20
CA THR A 182 -19.53 -3.54 14.54
C THR A 182 -20.00 -2.74 15.75
N ARG A 183 -19.19 -2.65 16.80
CA ARG A 183 -19.49 -1.85 17.99
C ARG A 183 -19.60 -0.37 17.64
N ALA A 184 -18.65 0.18 16.89
CA ALA A 184 -18.66 1.59 16.50
C ALA A 184 -19.91 1.95 15.68
N LEU A 185 -20.30 1.09 14.73
CA LEU A 185 -21.52 1.25 13.95
C LEU A 185 -22.78 1.15 14.82
N HIS A 186 -22.80 0.22 15.78
CA HIS A 186 -23.94 0.03 16.69
C HIS A 186 -24.13 1.23 17.63
N THR A 187 -23.06 1.70 18.29
CA THR A 187 -23.14 2.82 19.24
C THR A 187 -23.19 4.18 18.55
N GLY A 188 -22.71 4.27 17.29
CA GLY A 188 -22.52 5.54 16.59
C GLY A 188 -21.40 6.41 17.15
N GLY A 189 -20.58 5.88 18.06
CA GLY A 189 -19.40 6.52 18.62
C GLY A 189 -18.14 6.31 17.78
N PRO A 190 -16.97 6.78 18.25
CA PRO A 190 -15.70 6.50 17.59
C PRO A 190 -15.34 5.02 17.74
N SER A 191 -14.56 4.49 16.80
CA SER A 191 -13.94 3.17 16.93
C SER A 191 -12.78 3.19 17.92
N ASP A 192 -12.57 2.06 18.61
CA ASP A 192 -11.39 1.86 19.45
C ASP A 192 -10.10 2.00 18.62
N VAL A 193 -9.11 2.70 19.17
CA VAL A 193 -7.79 2.86 18.51
C VAL A 193 -7.01 1.55 18.50
N SER A 194 -6.04 1.44 17.59
CA SER A 194 -5.14 0.29 17.54
C SER A 194 -4.28 0.18 18.81
N ASP A 195 -3.92 -1.04 19.19
CA ASP A 195 -3.01 -1.32 20.29
C ASP A 195 -1.53 -1.14 19.89
N ALA A 196 -1.23 -1.25 18.59
CA ALA A 196 0.13 -1.08 18.07
C ALA A 196 0.14 -0.68 16.59
N TYR A 197 1.11 0.16 16.23
CA TYR A 197 1.60 0.26 14.86
C TYR A 197 2.59 -0.87 14.57
N THR A 198 2.63 -1.32 13.32
CA THR A 198 3.45 -2.44 12.88
C THR A 198 4.25 -2.09 11.63
N ILE A 199 5.41 -2.74 11.47
CA ILE A 199 6.20 -2.77 10.24
C ILE A 199 6.28 -4.22 9.80
N ASN A 200 5.80 -4.53 8.59
CA ASN A 200 5.60 -5.90 8.08
C ASN A 200 4.83 -6.79 9.07
N GLY A 201 3.74 -6.24 9.63
CA GLY A 201 2.87 -6.92 10.58
C GLY A 201 3.46 -7.11 11.98
N LEU A 202 4.67 -6.61 12.26
CA LEU A 202 5.37 -6.78 13.53
C LEU A 202 5.46 -5.45 14.30
N PRO A 203 5.02 -5.37 15.58
CA PRO A 203 5.07 -4.14 16.36
C PRO A 203 6.50 -3.62 16.62
N GLY A 204 7.43 -4.54 16.85
CA GLY A 204 8.81 -4.21 17.21
C GLY A 204 9.09 -4.21 18.70
N PRO A 205 10.32 -3.89 19.11
CA PRO A 205 10.81 -4.10 20.47
C PRO A 205 10.44 -2.96 21.43
N LEU A 206 9.75 -1.90 20.96
CA LEU A 206 9.34 -0.76 21.79
C LEU A 206 8.06 -1.01 22.59
N TYR A 207 7.43 -2.18 22.40
CA TYR A 207 6.24 -2.60 23.14
C TYR A 207 6.66 -3.49 24.32
N ASN A 208 6.39 -4.79 24.25
CA ASN A 208 6.73 -5.76 25.29
C ASN A 208 7.72 -6.82 24.78
N ASP A 209 8.32 -7.58 25.69
CA ASP A 209 9.43 -8.50 25.39
C ASP A 209 9.08 -9.59 24.36
N CYS A 210 7.82 -10.01 24.28
CA CYS A 210 7.40 -10.97 23.25
C CYS A 210 7.46 -10.39 21.82
N CYS A 211 7.37 -9.07 21.64
CA CYS A 211 7.50 -8.43 20.33
C CYS A 211 8.96 -8.20 19.90
N ALA A 212 9.90 -8.20 20.85
CA ALA A 212 11.31 -8.00 20.57
C ALA A 212 11.95 -9.19 19.82
N LYS A 213 11.44 -10.41 20.02
CA LYS A 213 11.97 -11.63 19.38
C LYS A 213 11.73 -11.64 17.87
N ASP A 214 10.52 -11.29 17.47
CA ASP A 214 10.06 -11.39 16.08
C ASP A 214 10.19 -10.06 15.31
N THR A 215 10.91 -9.08 15.85
CA THR A 215 11.09 -7.77 15.19
C THR A 215 11.64 -7.93 13.77
N PHE A 216 11.05 -7.21 12.81
CA PHE A 216 11.52 -7.17 11.43
C PHE A 216 12.95 -6.60 11.38
N LYS A 217 13.86 -7.31 10.70
CA LYS A 217 15.26 -6.93 10.58
C LYS A 217 15.65 -6.81 9.11
N LEU A 218 15.95 -5.59 8.66
CA LEU A 218 16.50 -5.35 7.34
C LEU A 218 18.03 -5.48 7.41
N LYS A 219 18.57 -6.48 6.73
CA LYS A 219 20.03 -6.71 6.66
C LYS A 219 20.60 -5.97 5.46
N VAL A 220 21.70 -5.24 5.67
CA VAL A 220 22.37 -4.45 4.63
C VAL A 220 23.88 -4.65 4.61
N GLU A 221 24.44 -4.61 3.42
CA GLU A 221 25.89 -4.58 3.18
C GLU A 221 26.38 -3.13 3.14
N PRO A 222 27.54 -2.81 3.75
CA PRO A 222 28.14 -1.49 3.63
C PRO A 222 28.28 -1.03 2.17
N GLY A 223 27.89 0.22 1.89
CA GLY A 223 28.00 0.85 0.58
C GLY A 223 26.97 0.42 -0.48
N LYS A 224 26.11 -0.56 -0.21
CA LYS A 224 25.04 -0.97 -1.14
C LYS A 224 23.79 -0.09 -1.00
N THR A 225 23.02 0.03 -2.08
CA THR A 225 21.74 0.77 -2.10
C THR A 225 20.56 -0.18 -2.17
N TYR A 226 19.58 0.01 -1.31
CA TYR A 226 18.35 -0.78 -1.20
C TYR A 226 17.17 0.08 -1.57
N MET A 227 16.18 -0.47 -2.29
CA MET A 227 14.91 0.21 -2.50
C MET A 227 13.86 -0.32 -1.54
N LEU A 228 13.41 0.53 -0.61
CA LEU A 228 12.33 0.20 0.29
C LEU A 228 11.02 0.61 -0.36
N ARG A 229 10.12 -0.36 -0.52
CA ARG A 229 8.81 -0.20 -1.13
C ARG A 229 7.79 0.01 -0.01
N LEU A 230 7.66 1.26 0.45
CA LEU A 230 6.80 1.60 1.57
C LEU A 230 5.33 1.58 1.14
N ILE A 231 4.49 0.98 1.97
CA ILE A 231 3.04 0.95 1.81
C ILE A 231 2.44 1.33 3.16
N ASN A 232 1.55 2.30 3.21
CA ASN A 232 0.74 2.51 4.42
C ASN A 232 -0.60 1.78 4.29
N ALA A 233 -0.65 0.58 4.88
CA ALA A 233 -1.84 -0.26 4.98
C ALA A 233 -2.61 -0.03 6.30
N ALA A 234 -2.23 0.96 7.12
CA ALA A 234 -2.98 1.35 8.31
C ALA A 234 -4.44 1.68 7.98
N LEU A 235 -5.35 1.45 8.92
CA LEU A 235 -6.76 1.75 8.71
C LEU A 235 -7.01 3.26 8.74
N ASN A 236 -6.51 3.93 9.77
CA ASN A 236 -6.99 5.28 10.10
C ASN A 236 -5.89 6.35 10.16
N ASN A 237 -4.61 5.96 10.21
CA ASN A 237 -3.55 6.86 10.66
C ASN A 237 -2.48 7.14 9.58
N GLU A 238 -2.15 8.42 9.45
CA GLU A 238 -0.97 8.88 8.70
C GLU A 238 0.28 8.64 9.53
N LEU A 239 1.37 8.22 8.89
CA LEU A 239 2.57 7.77 9.61
C LEU A 239 3.82 8.49 9.12
N PHE A 240 4.56 9.06 10.07
CA PHE A 240 5.95 9.39 9.85
C PHE A 240 6.79 8.12 9.82
N PHE A 241 7.70 8.00 8.87
CA PHE A 241 8.67 6.92 8.78
C PHE A 241 10.10 7.46 8.71
N SER A 242 11.00 6.94 9.54
CA SER A 242 12.42 7.34 9.56
C SER A 242 13.35 6.17 9.93
N ILE A 243 14.61 6.25 9.49
CA ILE A 243 15.67 5.31 9.85
C ILE A 243 16.79 6.09 10.55
N ALA A 244 17.16 5.66 11.77
CA ALA A 244 18.15 6.37 12.57
C ALA A 244 19.47 6.55 11.81
N ASN A 245 20.00 7.77 11.78
CA ASN A 245 21.27 8.12 11.13
C ASN A 245 21.37 7.76 9.63
N HIS A 246 20.24 7.63 8.94
CA HIS A 246 20.19 7.45 7.48
C HIS A 246 19.25 8.49 6.86
N THR A 247 19.52 8.82 5.61
CA THR A 247 18.60 9.58 4.75
C THR A 247 17.98 8.65 3.73
N LEU A 248 16.82 9.03 3.23
CA LEU A 248 16.02 8.30 2.27
C LEU A 248 15.81 9.19 1.04
N THR A 249 16.12 8.70 -0.15
CA THR A 249 15.84 9.41 -1.40
C THR A 249 14.55 8.90 -1.99
N VAL A 250 13.50 9.72 -1.98
CA VAL A 250 12.20 9.39 -2.57
C VAL A 250 12.34 9.40 -4.09
N VAL A 251 11.90 8.32 -4.75
CA VAL A 251 12.02 8.17 -6.21
C VAL A 251 10.70 7.80 -6.90
N GLU A 252 9.69 7.39 -6.15
CA GLU A 252 8.38 7.01 -6.68
C GLU A 252 7.28 7.18 -5.64
N VAL A 253 6.09 7.56 -6.07
CA VAL A 253 4.85 7.58 -5.28
C VAL A 253 3.73 7.00 -6.13
N ASP A 254 2.96 6.06 -5.59
CA ASP A 254 1.77 5.45 -6.22
C ASP A 254 2.03 4.92 -7.65
N ALA A 255 3.13 4.19 -7.84
CA ALA A 255 3.59 3.66 -9.13
C ALA A 255 3.82 4.73 -10.22
N VAL A 256 4.21 5.93 -9.79
CA VAL A 256 4.66 7.04 -10.65
C VAL A 256 6.00 7.56 -10.15
N TYR A 257 7.00 7.61 -11.03
CA TYR A 257 8.29 8.19 -10.68
C TYR A 257 8.18 9.69 -10.39
N VAL A 258 8.89 10.12 -9.34
CA VAL A 258 8.97 11.53 -8.94
C VAL A 258 10.36 12.08 -9.18
N LYS A 259 10.49 13.41 -9.21
CA LYS A 259 11.81 14.06 -9.16
C LYS A 259 12.47 13.68 -7.85
N PRO A 260 13.65 13.05 -7.85
CA PRO A 260 14.22 12.55 -6.61
C PRO A 260 14.50 13.66 -5.61
N PHE A 261 14.16 13.44 -4.35
CA PHE A 261 14.51 14.33 -3.24
C PHE A 261 14.82 13.53 -1.98
N THR A 262 15.74 14.05 -1.18
CA THR A 262 16.26 13.34 -0.01
C THR A 262 15.66 13.90 1.28
N VAL A 263 15.26 13.01 2.17
CA VAL A 263 14.65 13.32 3.47
C VAL A 263 15.24 12.45 4.59
N LYS A 264 15.10 12.89 5.85
CA LYS A 264 15.40 12.06 7.03
C LYS A 264 14.17 11.30 7.53
N THR A 265 13.01 11.93 7.39
CA THR A 265 11.71 11.38 7.74
C THR A 265 10.78 11.68 6.56
N LEU A 266 9.90 10.74 6.23
CA LEU A 266 8.82 10.96 5.27
C LEU A 266 7.48 10.78 5.99
N ILE A 267 6.43 11.38 5.43
CA ILE A 267 5.04 11.16 5.83
C ILE A 267 4.38 10.32 4.73
N ILE A 268 3.61 9.31 5.12
CA ILE A 268 2.87 8.45 4.20
C ILE A 268 1.46 8.20 4.75
N LEU A 269 0.44 8.44 3.93
CA LEU A 269 -0.97 8.36 4.31
C LEU A 269 -1.56 6.99 3.95
N PRO A 270 -2.60 6.50 4.67
CA PRO A 270 -3.28 5.26 4.31
C PRO A 270 -3.67 5.21 2.83
N GLY A 271 -3.28 4.14 2.13
CA GLY A 271 -3.46 4.02 0.68
C GLY A 271 -2.22 4.32 -0.13
N GLN A 272 -1.39 5.28 0.30
CA GLN A 272 -0.21 5.68 -0.45
C GLN A 272 0.89 4.60 -0.41
N THR A 273 1.65 4.56 -1.50
CA THR A 273 2.92 3.85 -1.58
C THR A 273 4.04 4.83 -1.90
N THR A 274 5.25 4.54 -1.44
CA THR A 274 6.42 5.39 -1.70
C THR A 274 7.67 4.54 -1.79
N ASN A 275 8.36 4.57 -2.93
CA ASN A 275 9.67 3.93 -3.03
C ASN A 275 10.76 4.91 -2.65
N VAL A 276 11.62 4.46 -1.74
CA VAL A 276 12.80 5.21 -1.30
C VAL A 276 14.06 4.41 -1.49
N LEU A 277 15.13 5.08 -1.90
CA LEU A 277 16.47 4.53 -1.92
C LEU A 277 17.15 4.79 -0.57
N LEU A 278 17.61 3.72 0.06
CA LEU A 278 18.45 3.69 1.25
C LEU A 278 19.85 3.26 0.84
N THR A 279 20.80 4.18 0.84
CA THR A 279 22.22 3.83 0.68
C THR A 279 22.84 3.53 2.04
N ALA A 280 23.30 2.30 2.22
CA ALA A 280 24.01 1.89 3.40
C ALA A 280 25.33 2.67 3.53
N LYS A 281 25.73 2.98 4.76
CA LYS A 281 27.00 3.62 5.10
C LYS A 281 28.15 2.85 4.44
N PRO A 282 29.19 3.55 3.96
CA PRO A 282 30.27 2.91 3.20
C PRO A 282 31.08 1.90 4.02
N LEU A 283 31.11 2.05 5.34
CA LEU A 283 31.83 1.17 6.27
C LEU A 283 30.88 0.61 7.34
N TYR A 284 31.24 -0.56 7.90
CA TYR A 284 30.51 -1.18 9.00
C TYR A 284 30.48 -0.25 10.23
N PRO A 285 29.30 0.25 10.65
CA PRO A 285 29.20 1.33 11.62
C PRO A 285 29.30 0.89 13.09
N LYS A 286 29.43 -0.42 13.36
CA LYS A 286 29.39 -0.98 14.73
C LYS A 286 28.16 -0.53 15.55
N ALA A 287 27.01 -0.42 14.89
CA ALA A 287 25.74 -0.02 15.49
C ALA A 287 24.56 -0.64 14.73
N ASN A 288 23.44 -0.80 15.42
CA ASN A 288 22.14 -1.09 14.84
C ASN A 288 21.28 0.17 14.80
N PHE A 289 20.32 0.24 13.88
CA PHE A 289 19.51 1.44 13.69
C PHE A 289 18.02 1.10 13.68
N TYR A 290 17.23 1.80 14.47
CA TYR A 290 15.79 1.69 14.36
C TYR A 290 15.28 2.24 13.03
N MET A 291 14.36 1.51 12.43
CA MET A 291 13.38 2.03 11.48
C MET A 291 12.09 2.22 12.27
N SER A 292 11.55 3.43 12.29
CA SER A 292 10.43 3.79 13.17
C SER A 292 9.27 4.34 12.36
N ALA A 293 8.06 3.91 12.72
CA ALA A 293 6.79 4.41 12.21
C ALA A 293 5.96 4.99 13.37
N ALA A 294 5.56 6.25 13.28
CA ALA A 294 4.84 6.95 14.34
C ALA A 294 3.72 7.82 13.78
N LEU A 295 2.69 8.04 14.60
CA LEU A 295 1.50 8.81 14.25
C LEU A 295 1.84 10.25 13.80
N TYR A 296 1.23 10.67 12.69
CA TYR A 296 0.90 12.06 12.44
C TYR A 296 -0.61 12.28 12.55
N LEU A 297 -1.02 13.33 13.25
CA LEU A 297 -2.39 13.74 13.45
C LEU A 297 -2.51 15.25 13.24
N GLY A 298 -2.95 15.66 12.04
CA GLY A 298 -3.08 17.07 11.66
C GLY A 298 -4.34 17.79 12.16
N TYR A 299 -5.36 17.06 12.63
CA TYR A 299 -6.68 17.61 13.00
C TYR A 299 -6.80 18.01 14.49
N GLN A 300 -5.69 18.17 15.21
CA GLN A 300 -5.78 18.60 16.61
C GLN A 300 -6.03 20.11 16.70
N ASN A 301 -7.16 20.52 17.26
CA ASN A 301 -7.40 21.92 17.62
C ASN A 301 -6.39 22.35 18.70
N PRO A 302 -5.60 23.43 18.47
CA PRO A 302 -4.70 23.97 19.47
C PRO A 302 -5.44 24.21 20.79
N GLY A 303 -4.92 23.66 21.90
CA GLY A 303 -5.51 23.84 23.23
C GLY A 303 -6.57 22.81 23.65
N THR A 304 -6.97 21.86 22.78
CA THR A 304 -7.81 20.72 23.20
C THR A 304 -6.94 19.53 23.63
N PRO A 305 -7.00 19.11 24.92
CA PRO A 305 -6.29 17.92 25.37
C PRO A 305 -6.84 16.68 24.66
N ILE A 306 -5.94 15.87 24.10
CA ILE A 306 -6.33 14.56 23.59
C ILE A 306 -6.63 13.68 24.79
N ARG A 307 -7.87 13.20 24.90
CA ARG A 307 -8.27 12.30 25.97
C ARG A 307 -7.45 11.00 25.85
N PRO A 308 -6.91 10.46 26.97
CA PRO A 308 -6.26 9.15 26.97
C PRO A 308 -7.18 8.09 26.33
N GLY A 309 -6.63 7.27 25.44
CA GLY A 309 -7.37 6.23 24.71
C GLY A 309 -7.99 6.65 23.37
N TYR A 310 -7.93 7.93 22.99
CA TYR A 310 -8.44 8.42 21.69
C TYR A 310 -7.40 8.45 20.57
N ILE A 311 -6.12 8.31 20.93
CA ILE A 311 -5.03 8.14 19.97
C ILE A 311 -4.14 6.99 20.40
N ASN A 312 -3.61 6.29 19.42
CA ASN A 312 -2.45 5.44 19.62
C ASN A 312 -1.18 6.28 19.38
N ASN A 313 -0.48 6.65 20.45
CA ASN A 313 0.78 7.40 20.38
C ASN A 313 2.03 6.50 20.53
N SER A 314 1.87 5.20 20.32
CA SER A 314 3.00 4.26 20.28
C SER A 314 3.83 4.45 19.00
N THR A 315 4.97 3.77 18.93
CA THR A 315 5.86 3.76 17.75
C THR A 315 6.08 2.33 17.31
N GLY A 316 5.70 2.01 16.08
CA GLY A 316 6.10 0.77 15.42
C GLY A 316 7.58 0.80 15.09
N ALA A 317 8.28 -0.33 15.26
CA ALA A 317 9.72 -0.37 15.07
C ALA A 317 10.22 -1.65 14.39
N ALA A 318 11.23 -1.47 13.56
CA ALA A 318 12.04 -2.51 12.94
C ALA A 318 13.52 -2.13 13.06
N ILE A 319 14.44 -3.02 12.67
CA ILE A 319 15.88 -2.81 12.88
C ILE A 319 16.62 -2.95 11.56
N LEU A 320 17.44 -1.97 11.22
CA LEU A 320 18.45 -2.04 10.17
C LEU A 320 19.76 -2.59 10.78
N VAL A 321 20.26 -3.69 10.22
CA VAL A 321 21.45 -4.42 10.69
C VAL A 321 22.49 -4.47 9.57
N TYR A 322 23.71 -4.06 9.86
CA TYR A 322 24.82 -4.12 8.90
C TYR A 322 25.50 -5.49 8.93
N GLN A 323 25.88 -6.01 7.77
CA GLN A 323 26.70 -7.20 7.68
C GLN A 323 28.15 -6.91 8.10
N LYS A 324 28.72 -7.81 8.91
CA LYS A 324 30.10 -7.72 9.38
C LYS A 324 31.07 -8.11 8.24
N PRO A 325 32.12 -7.30 7.96
CA PRO A 325 33.07 -7.59 6.88
C PRO A 325 33.83 -8.92 7.02
N SER A 326 34.11 -9.37 8.25
CA SER A 326 34.90 -10.57 8.57
C SER A 326 34.09 -11.87 8.66
N SER A 327 32.80 -11.84 8.28
CA SER A 327 31.94 -13.03 8.24
C SER A 327 30.96 -12.94 7.07
N PRO A 328 31.44 -13.14 5.83
CA PRO A 328 30.57 -13.16 4.65
C PRO A 328 29.68 -14.41 4.59
N SER A 329 30.13 -15.52 5.18
CA SER A 329 29.50 -16.85 5.13
C SER A 329 28.51 -17.14 6.26
N THR A 330 28.54 -16.37 7.35
CA THR A 330 27.55 -16.45 8.43
C THR A 330 26.49 -15.36 8.22
N PRO A 331 25.18 -15.69 8.24
CA PRO A 331 24.14 -14.69 8.16
C PRO A 331 24.36 -13.66 9.27
N SER A 332 24.42 -12.36 8.95
CA SER A 332 24.53 -11.32 9.98
C SER A 332 23.41 -11.51 10.99
N SER A 333 23.77 -11.91 12.20
CA SER A 333 22.84 -12.01 13.33
C SER A 333 22.75 -10.63 13.98
N PHE A 334 21.58 -10.30 14.50
CA PHE A 334 21.42 -9.09 15.29
C PHE A 334 22.31 -9.17 16.52
N ASP A 335 23.35 -8.34 16.54
CA ASP A 335 24.28 -8.24 17.64
C ASP A 335 23.68 -7.31 18.71
N LYS A 336 23.26 -7.90 19.83
CA LYS A 336 22.59 -7.18 20.93
C LYS A 336 23.55 -6.28 21.70
N ASP A 337 24.85 -6.51 21.59
CA ASP A 337 25.87 -5.76 22.32
C ASP A 337 26.21 -4.44 21.62
N LEU A 338 25.78 -4.27 20.36
CA LEU A 338 25.95 -3.02 19.62
C LEU A 338 24.91 -1.97 20.06
N PRO A 339 25.30 -0.68 20.07
CA PRO A 339 24.36 0.39 20.32
C PRO A 339 23.23 0.38 19.30
N LEU A 340 21.99 0.53 19.78
CA LEU A 340 20.79 0.61 18.96
C LEU A 340 20.28 2.05 18.92
N LEU A 341 20.52 2.73 17.80
CA LEU A 341 20.27 4.15 17.63
C LEU A 341 18.82 4.43 17.21
N LYS A 342 18.21 5.49 17.75
CA LYS A 342 16.83 5.91 17.48
C LYS A 342 16.79 7.13 16.54
N PRO A 343 15.87 7.21 15.58
CA PRO A 343 15.68 8.42 14.78
C PRO A 343 15.01 9.52 15.62
N ALA A 344 15.28 10.78 15.28
CA ALA A 344 14.49 11.91 15.76
C ALA A 344 13.23 12.02 14.89
N LEU A 345 12.06 11.73 15.48
CA LEU A 345 10.77 11.85 14.81
C LEU A 345 10.17 13.25 15.04
N PRO A 346 9.44 13.82 14.05
CA PRO A 346 8.65 15.04 14.26
C PRO A 346 7.64 14.86 15.39
N ARG A 347 7.12 15.97 15.90
CA ARG A 347 5.95 15.92 16.78
C ARG A 347 4.77 15.35 16.01
N PHE A 348 3.89 14.61 16.69
CA PHE A 348 2.74 13.98 16.04
C PHE A 348 1.81 14.99 15.34
N ASN A 349 1.82 16.27 15.72
CA ASN A 349 1.01 17.33 15.11
C ASN A 349 1.83 18.35 14.30
N ASP A 350 3.02 17.97 13.82
CA ASP A 350 3.91 18.86 13.04
C ASP A 350 3.43 19.06 11.59
N THR A 351 2.37 19.85 11.43
CA THR A 351 1.76 20.16 10.13
C THR A 351 2.70 20.93 9.21
N SER A 352 3.60 21.75 9.77
CA SER A 352 4.63 22.46 9.00
C SER A 352 5.61 21.48 8.34
N TYR A 353 6.00 20.42 9.05
CA TYR A 353 6.80 19.34 8.48
C TYR A 353 6.10 18.67 7.30
N VAL A 354 4.82 18.32 7.48
CA VAL A 354 4.01 17.66 6.45
C VAL A 354 3.87 18.56 5.22
N ALA A 355 3.54 19.84 5.38
CA ALA A 355 3.46 20.80 4.27
C ALA A 355 4.79 20.91 3.50
N ASN A 356 5.93 20.98 4.22
CA ASN A 356 7.24 21.03 3.61
C ASN A 356 7.57 19.74 2.84
N PHE A 357 7.25 18.57 3.39
CA PHE A 357 7.42 17.30 2.68
C PHE A 357 6.56 17.25 1.40
N THR A 358 5.26 17.49 1.52
CA THR A 358 4.30 17.36 0.42
C THR A 358 4.60 18.33 -0.72
N SER A 359 5.09 19.55 -0.43
CA SER A 359 5.48 20.52 -1.46
C SER A 359 6.65 20.08 -2.36
N LYS A 360 7.41 19.05 -1.96
CA LYS A 360 8.52 18.49 -2.76
C LYS A 360 8.04 17.47 -3.79
N LEU A 361 6.82 16.94 -3.66
CA LEU A 361 6.28 15.93 -4.56
C LEU A 361 6.03 16.53 -5.95
N ARG A 362 6.79 16.05 -6.94
CA ARG A 362 6.69 16.46 -8.34
C ARG A 362 6.91 15.24 -9.22
N SER A 363 6.06 15.02 -10.22
CA SER A 363 6.30 13.99 -11.23
C SER A 363 7.68 14.17 -11.89
N LEU A 364 8.35 13.06 -12.21
CA LEU A 364 9.69 13.05 -12.78
C LEU A 364 9.81 13.96 -14.03
N ALA A 365 8.82 13.87 -14.93
CA ALA A 365 8.62 14.76 -16.07
C ALA A 365 9.86 14.87 -17.00
N THR A 366 10.39 13.72 -17.43
CA THR A 366 11.45 13.61 -18.45
C THR A 366 10.85 13.18 -19.80
N PRO A 367 11.60 13.26 -20.92
CA PRO A 367 11.10 12.76 -22.21
C PRO A 367 10.67 11.28 -22.18
N GLN A 368 11.36 10.44 -21.39
CA GLN A 368 11.04 9.01 -21.22
C GLN A 368 9.91 8.76 -20.22
N HIS A 369 9.64 9.72 -19.32
CA HIS A 369 8.60 9.66 -18.29
C HIS A 369 7.81 10.99 -18.25
N PRO A 370 7.02 11.29 -19.29
CA PRO A 370 6.34 12.57 -19.40
C PRO A 370 5.24 12.73 -18.35
N ALA A 371 5.09 13.95 -17.84
CA ALA A 371 3.94 14.36 -17.03
C ALA A 371 2.89 15.00 -17.95
N VAL A 372 1.88 14.22 -18.35
CA VAL A 372 0.82 14.68 -19.24
C VAL A 372 -0.28 15.37 -18.42
N VAL A 373 -0.08 16.65 -18.13
CA VAL A 373 -1.06 17.47 -17.39
C VAL A 373 -2.11 18.01 -18.36
N PRO A 374 -3.42 17.74 -18.14
CA PRO A 374 -4.49 18.34 -18.93
C PRO A 374 -4.40 19.88 -18.93
N ARG A 375 -4.45 20.50 -20.11
CA ARG A 375 -4.30 21.97 -20.28
C ARG A 375 -5.64 22.70 -20.38
N SER A 376 -6.65 22.03 -20.91
CA SER A 376 -8.03 22.50 -20.92
C SER A 376 -8.81 21.84 -19.79
N ILE A 377 -9.71 22.59 -19.17
CA ILE A 377 -10.60 22.09 -18.13
C ILE A 377 -12.01 22.05 -18.72
N ASP A 378 -12.57 20.86 -18.85
CA ASP A 378 -13.92 20.68 -19.40
C ASP A 378 -15.01 20.90 -18.33
N LYS A 379 -14.74 20.45 -17.10
CA LYS A 379 -15.65 20.56 -15.95
C LYS A 379 -14.86 20.86 -14.68
N GLN A 380 -15.41 21.74 -13.85
CA GLN A 380 -14.89 22.04 -12.53
C GLN A 380 -15.80 21.40 -11.47
N PHE A 381 -15.19 20.69 -10.53
CA PHE A 381 -15.88 20.13 -9.38
C PHE A 381 -15.28 20.72 -8.11
N PHE A 382 -16.15 21.05 -7.16
CA PHE A 382 -15.76 21.41 -5.81
C PHE A 382 -16.38 20.38 -4.85
N PHE A 383 -15.54 19.75 -4.04
CA PHE A 383 -15.94 18.72 -3.09
C PHE A 383 -15.64 19.20 -1.68
N THR A 384 -16.68 19.43 -0.88
CA THR A 384 -16.54 19.60 0.57
C THR A 384 -16.47 18.23 1.21
N VAL A 385 -15.37 17.92 1.87
CA VAL A 385 -15.19 16.66 2.61
C VAL A 385 -15.23 16.99 4.09
N GLY A 386 -16.11 16.31 4.84
CA GLY A 386 -16.28 16.62 6.24
C GLY A 386 -16.89 15.47 7.03
N THR A 387 -16.62 15.50 8.33
CA THR A 387 -17.36 14.71 9.31
C THR A 387 -18.61 15.47 9.75
N GLY A 388 -19.62 14.73 10.17
CA GLY A 388 -20.89 15.25 10.61
C GLY A 388 -21.54 14.30 11.59
N THR A 389 -22.83 14.52 11.86
CA THR A 389 -23.60 13.62 12.72
C THR A 389 -25.01 13.41 12.20
N PHE A 390 -25.55 12.22 12.47
CA PHE A 390 -26.98 11.93 12.33
C PHE A 390 -27.66 11.86 13.70
N PRO A 391 -28.95 12.19 13.80
CA PRO A 391 -29.72 11.92 15.00
C PRO A 391 -29.66 10.44 15.39
N CYS A 392 -29.62 10.16 16.69
CA CYS A 392 -29.78 8.80 17.19
C CYS A 392 -31.21 8.29 16.91
N PRO A 393 -31.41 6.99 16.61
CA PRO A 393 -32.74 6.41 16.50
C PRO A 393 -33.58 6.65 17.76
N ILE A 394 -34.90 6.74 17.60
CA ILE A 394 -35.86 6.94 18.70
C ILE A 394 -35.67 5.82 19.74
N ASN A 395 -35.70 6.18 21.02
CA ASN A 395 -35.52 5.28 22.17
C ASN A 395 -34.15 4.57 22.23
N THR A 396 -33.12 5.10 21.59
CA THR A 396 -31.75 4.60 21.71
C THR A 396 -30.80 5.68 22.22
N THR A 397 -29.72 5.29 22.87
CA THR A 397 -28.62 6.19 23.25
C THR A 397 -27.42 5.92 22.36
N CYS A 398 -26.89 6.97 21.74
CA CYS A 398 -25.74 6.90 20.86
C CYS A 398 -24.53 7.60 21.48
N GLN A 399 -23.33 7.17 21.12
CA GLN A 399 -22.07 7.63 21.70
C GLN A 399 -21.33 8.64 20.79
N GLY A 400 -22.04 9.29 19.86
CA GLY A 400 -21.47 10.39 19.09
C GLY A 400 -21.19 11.64 19.93
N PRO A 401 -20.74 12.74 19.32
CA PRO A 401 -20.19 13.91 20.00
C PRO A 401 -21.03 14.52 21.15
N ILE A 402 -22.36 14.41 21.09
CA ILE A 402 -23.28 14.96 22.10
C ILE A 402 -24.13 13.89 22.80
N ASN A 403 -23.71 12.62 22.78
CA ASN A 403 -24.39 11.47 23.39
C ASN A 403 -25.86 11.24 22.94
N ARG A 404 -26.27 11.89 21.86
CA ARG A 404 -27.60 11.79 21.22
C ARG A 404 -27.52 11.74 19.69
N THR A 405 -26.32 11.55 19.17
CA THR A 405 -26.03 11.55 17.74
C THR A 405 -25.09 10.40 17.39
N ARG A 406 -25.01 10.08 16.11
CA ARG A 406 -24.09 9.10 15.52
C ARG A 406 -23.12 9.83 14.62
N PHE A 407 -21.84 9.46 14.65
CA PHE A 407 -20.88 9.98 13.68
C PHE A 407 -21.30 9.66 12.25
N ALA A 408 -21.04 10.61 11.36
CA ALA A 408 -21.21 10.47 9.92
C ALA A 408 -20.04 11.14 9.20
N ALA A 409 -19.89 10.83 7.92
CA ALA A 409 -19.00 11.55 7.01
C ALA A 409 -19.75 11.84 5.71
N SER A 410 -19.33 12.88 5.01
CA SER A 410 -19.97 13.30 3.77
C SER A 410 -18.98 13.88 2.77
N VAL A 411 -19.34 13.75 1.50
CA VAL A 411 -18.78 14.54 0.41
C VAL A 411 -19.93 15.39 -0.15
N ASN A 412 -19.76 16.71 -0.23
CA ASN A 412 -20.82 17.65 -0.61
C ASN A 412 -22.11 17.50 0.20
N ASN A 413 -21.96 17.29 1.52
CA ASN A 413 -23.07 17.06 2.45
C ASN A 413 -23.93 15.82 2.13
N VAL A 414 -23.43 14.90 1.30
CA VAL A 414 -24.04 13.60 1.01
C VAL A 414 -23.25 12.52 1.74
N SER A 415 -23.92 11.81 2.64
CA SER A 415 -23.36 10.61 3.28
C SER A 415 -23.68 9.40 2.42
N PHE A 416 -22.65 8.72 1.91
CA PHE A 416 -22.82 7.60 1.00
C PHE A 416 -23.33 6.36 1.75
N VAL A 417 -24.48 5.85 1.33
CA VAL A 417 -25.06 4.60 1.85
C VAL A 417 -24.86 3.52 0.79
N LEU A 418 -24.22 2.42 1.19
CA LEU A 418 -24.00 1.29 0.28
C LEU A 418 -25.36 0.69 -0.14
N PRO A 419 -25.58 0.44 -1.44
CA PRO A 419 -26.77 -0.25 -1.92
C PRO A 419 -26.73 -1.74 -1.54
N SER A 420 -27.87 -2.43 -1.66
CA SER A 420 -27.97 -3.89 -1.47
C SER A 420 -27.48 -4.70 -2.69
N THR A 421 -27.32 -4.06 -3.85
CA THR A 421 -26.83 -4.65 -5.10
C THR A 421 -25.75 -3.73 -5.65
N ALA A 422 -24.70 -4.27 -6.26
CA ALA A 422 -23.62 -3.46 -6.79
C ALA A 422 -24.11 -2.41 -7.81
N LEU A 423 -23.56 -1.19 -7.74
CA LEU A 423 -23.92 -0.12 -8.66
C LEU A 423 -23.61 -0.49 -10.12
N LEU A 424 -22.48 -1.16 -10.36
CA LEU A 424 -22.07 -1.58 -11.70
C LEU A 424 -23.04 -2.60 -12.34
N ASP A 425 -23.61 -3.50 -11.55
CA ASP A 425 -24.64 -4.46 -12.02
C ASP A 425 -25.91 -3.73 -12.51
N ARG A 426 -26.29 -2.63 -11.85
CA ARG A 426 -27.49 -1.86 -12.23
C ARG A 426 -27.33 -1.13 -13.56
N VAL A 427 -26.10 -0.74 -13.92
CA VAL A 427 -25.83 -0.08 -15.20
C VAL A 427 -25.98 -1.08 -16.37
N ALA A 428 -25.59 -2.34 -16.17
CA ALA A 428 -25.74 -3.39 -17.18
C ALA A 428 -27.21 -3.71 -17.50
N LEU A 429 -28.12 -3.55 -16.52
CA LEU A 429 -29.55 -3.81 -16.71
C LEU A 429 -30.31 -2.69 -17.44
N LEU A 430 -29.77 -1.46 -17.47
CA LEU A 430 -30.42 -0.31 -18.12
C LEU A 430 -30.06 -0.17 -19.61
N HIS A 431 -29.09 -0.93 -20.08
CA HIS A 431 -28.71 -1.03 -21.49
C HIS A 431 -28.54 -2.51 -21.87
N PRO A 432 -29.64 -3.27 -22.06
CA PRO A 432 -29.54 -4.54 -22.75
C PRO A 432 -29.05 -4.26 -24.17
N GLY A 433 -27.87 -4.77 -24.50
CA GLY A 433 -27.27 -4.66 -25.83
C GLY A 433 -28.07 -5.39 -26.89
#